data_AF-A0A2J8AF66-F1
#
_entry.id   AF-A0A2J8AF66-F1
#
_cell.length_a   1.000
_cell.length_b   1.000
_cell.length_c   1.000
_cell.angle_alpha   90.00
_cell.angle_beta   90.00
_cell.angle_gamma   90.00
#
_symmetry.space_group_name_H-M   'P 1'
#
loop_
_entity.id
_entity.type
_entity.pdbx_description
1 polymer ?
#
loop_
_entity_poly.entity_id
_entity_poly.type
_entity_poly.pdbx_seq_one_letter_code
_entity_poly.pdbx_strand_id
1 'polypeptide(L)'
;MLLCDGCGTGWHLYCLQPALSTVPAGTWVCPGCTATGITAAQIEARERRRQEECQQLDGRTIERRFPDPLTLARREQRGVIRFRSTELPGEVFEATYEGGGTRKQTTAHPTT
;
A
#
# COMPACT_ATOMS: atom_id res chain seq x y z
N MET A 1 4.63 -18.01 -15.59
CA MET A 1 4.87 -16.66 -16.12
C MET A 1 5.40 -15.81 -14.98
N LEU A 2 6.53 -15.15 -15.16
CA LEU A 2 7.21 -14.28 -14.21
C LEU A 2 6.79 -12.83 -14.49
N LEU A 3 6.55 -12.03 -13.46
CA LEU A 3 6.20 -10.61 -13.62
C LEU A 3 7.40 -9.74 -13.25
N CYS A 4 7.69 -8.71 -14.04
CA CYS A 4 8.70 -7.71 -13.71
C CYS A 4 8.16 -6.76 -12.64
N ASP A 5 8.85 -6.63 -11.50
CA ASP A 5 8.44 -5.73 -10.43
C ASP A 5 8.60 -4.24 -10.81
N GLY A 6 9.41 -3.94 -11.84
CA GLY A 6 9.62 -2.59 -12.34
C GLY A 6 8.52 -2.09 -13.30
N CYS A 7 7.90 -2.97 -14.10
CA CYS A 7 6.94 -2.57 -15.14
C CYS A 7 5.67 -3.41 -15.23
N GLY A 8 5.54 -4.47 -14.43
CA GLY A 8 4.39 -5.38 -14.42
C GLY A 8 4.25 -6.27 -15.66
N THR A 9 5.15 -6.18 -16.63
CA THR A 9 5.09 -7.02 -17.84
C THR A 9 5.39 -8.48 -17.50
N GLY A 10 4.62 -9.40 -18.11
CA GLY A 10 4.82 -10.84 -17.99
C GLY A 10 5.89 -11.38 -18.93
N TRP A 11 6.72 -12.27 -18.40
CA TRP A 11 7.80 -12.95 -19.10
C TRP A 11 7.69 -14.46 -18.86
N HIS A 12 7.96 -15.26 -19.89
CA HIS A 12 8.15 -16.70 -19.67
C HIS A 12 9.59 -16.95 -19.23
N LEU A 13 9.78 -17.84 -18.27
CA LEU A 13 11.10 -18.23 -17.74
C LEU A 13 12.04 -18.70 -18.86
N TYR A 14 11.50 -19.49 -19.79
CA TYR A 14 12.25 -20.08 -20.90
C TYR A 14 12.50 -19.13 -22.08
N CYS A 15 11.81 -17.99 -22.14
CA CYS A 15 12.03 -16.97 -23.18
C CYS A 15 13.13 -15.98 -22.80
N LEU A 16 13.65 -16.05 -21.57
CA LEU A 16 14.77 -15.23 -21.12
C LEU A 16 16.09 -15.76 -21.68
N GLN A 17 17.09 -14.90 -21.75
CA GLN A 17 18.46 -15.24 -22.16
C GLN A 17 19.43 -14.79 -21.06
N PRO A 18 20.04 -15.73 -20.30
CA PRO A 18 19.81 -17.17 -20.32
C PRO A 18 18.39 -17.56 -19.84
N ALA A 19 17.90 -18.72 -20.29
CA ALA A 19 16.62 -19.25 -19.85
C ALA A 19 16.68 -19.59 -18.35
N LEU A 20 15.61 -19.23 -17.63
CA LEU A 20 15.48 -19.59 -16.21
C LEU A 20 14.78 -20.93 -16.06
N SER A 21 15.28 -21.78 -15.17
CA SER A 21 14.65 -23.05 -14.80
C SER A 21 13.61 -22.91 -13.70
N THR A 22 13.75 -21.89 -12.86
CA THR A 22 12.91 -21.67 -11.67
C THR A 22 12.63 -20.18 -11.49
N VAL A 23 11.53 -19.86 -10.81
CA VAL A 23 11.20 -18.48 -10.41
C VAL A 23 12.26 -17.96 -9.44
N PRO A 24 12.91 -16.81 -9.70
CA PRO A 24 13.83 -16.19 -8.76
C PRO A 24 13.15 -15.83 -7.44
N ALA A 25 13.87 -15.90 -6.33
CA ALA A 25 13.41 -15.39 -5.04
C ALA A 25 13.58 -13.86 -4.98
N GLY A 26 12.65 -13.18 -4.30
CA GLY A 26 12.69 -11.73 -4.14
C GLY A 26 12.31 -10.96 -5.40
N THR A 27 12.77 -9.71 -5.48
CA THR A 27 12.45 -8.78 -6.56
C THR A 27 13.16 -9.17 -7.86
N TRP A 28 12.40 -9.31 -8.95
CA TRP A 28 12.91 -9.58 -10.27
C TRP A 28 12.66 -8.42 -11.25
N VAL A 29 13.69 -8.08 -12.01
CA VAL A 29 13.66 -6.97 -12.98
C VAL A 29 13.98 -7.51 -14.37
N CYS A 30 13.14 -7.18 -15.34
CA CYS A 30 13.33 -7.64 -16.71
C CYS A 30 14.52 -6.94 -17.40
N PRO A 31 15.04 -7.50 -18.51
CA PRO A 31 16.14 -6.90 -19.26
C PRO A 31 15.86 -5.46 -19.71
N GLY A 32 14.62 -5.16 -20.09
CA GLY A 32 14.21 -3.81 -20.49
C GLY A 32 14.33 -2.78 -19.35
N CYS A 33 13.81 -3.11 -18.16
CA CYS A 33 13.93 -2.25 -16.98
C CYS A 33 15.39 -2.12 -16.51
N THR A 34 16.17 -3.20 -16.58
CA THR A 34 17.60 -3.17 -16.25
C THR A 34 18.35 -2.22 -17.19
N ALA A 35 18.05 -2.25 -18.50
CA ALA A 35 18.64 -1.36 -19.49
C ALA A 35 18.27 0.12 -19.27
N THR A 36 17.11 0.41 -18.69
CA THR A 36 16.72 1.78 -18.28
C THR A 36 17.24 2.17 -16.89
N GLY A 37 18.08 1.35 -16.27
CA GLY A 37 18.69 1.65 -14.97
C GLY A 37 17.79 1.39 -13.76
N ILE A 38 16.67 0.69 -13.93
CA ILE A 38 15.84 0.23 -12.81
C ILE A 38 16.50 -1.02 -12.22
N THR A 39 16.71 -1.02 -10.91
CA THR A 39 17.35 -2.10 -10.17
C THR A 39 16.44 -2.63 -9.08
N ALA A 40 16.65 -3.90 -8.69
CA ALA A 40 15.95 -4.51 -7.55
C ALA A 40 16.13 -3.67 -6.27
N ALA A 41 17.36 -3.19 -6.01
CA ALA A 41 17.64 -2.34 -4.85
C ALA A 41 16.82 -1.04 -4.80
N GLN A 42 16.57 -0.40 -5.95
CA GLN A 42 15.72 0.80 -6.01
C GLN A 42 14.25 0.47 -5.74
N ILE A 43 13.76 -0.67 -6.24
CA ILE A 43 12.39 -1.14 -6.01
C ILE A 43 12.21 -1.44 -4.51
N GLU A 44 13.11 -2.23 -3.94
CA GLU A 44 13.10 -2.57 -2.51
C GLU A 44 13.24 -1.31 -1.62
N ALA A 45 14.07 -0.34 -2.01
CA ALA A 45 14.18 0.93 -1.29
C ALA A 45 12.88 1.74 -1.33
N ARG A 46 12.19 1.77 -2.48
CA ARG A 46 10.89 2.43 -2.62
C ARG A 46 9.83 1.75 -1.77
N GLU A 47 9.80 0.42 -1.75
CA GLU A 47 8.87 -0.37 -0.94
C GLU A 47 9.11 -0.16 0.55
N ARG A 48 10.36 -0.18 0.99
CA ARG A 48 10.75 0.11 2.37
C ARG A 48 10.30 1.51 2.80
N ARG A 49 10.58 2.53 1.98
CA ARG A 49 10.11 3.90 2.25
C ARG A 49 8.59 3.96 2.37
N ARG A 50 7.86 3.30 1.45
CA ARG A 50 6.40 3.24 1.51
C ARG A 50 5.92 2.55 2.79
N GLN A 51 6.60 1.48 3.21
CA GLN A 51 6.28 0.76 4.44
C GLN A 51 6.52 1.61 5.68
N GLU A 52 7.65 2.32 5.76
CA GLU A 52 7.95 3.27 6.82
C GLU A 52 6.92 4.39 6.89
N GLU A 53 6.52 4.96 5.76
CA GLU A 53 5.45 5.97 5.68
C GLU A 53 4.11 5.41 6.21
N CYS A 54 3.76 4.17 5.86
CA CYS A 54 2.55 3.53 6.40
C CYS A 54 2.66 3.27 7.91
N GLN A 55 3.83 2.87 8.39
CA GLN A 55 4.08 2.61 9.80
C GLN A 55 4.02 3.90 10.63
N GLN A 56 4.47 5.03 10.10
CA GLN A 56 4.36 6.33 10.78
C GLN A 56 2.90 6.79 10.95
N LEU A 57 1.99 6.30 10.10
CA LEU A 57 0.56 6.61 10.19
C LEU A 57 -0.19 5.67 11.13
N ASP A 58 0.39 4.52 11.46
CA ASP A 58 -0.18 3.58 12.42
C ASP A 58 -0.22 4.21 13.82
N GLY A 59 -1.38 4.14 14.47
CA GLY A 59 -1.62 4.80 15.75
C GLY A 59 -1.89 6.30 15.66
N ARG A 60 -1.86 6.92 14.47
CA ARG A 60 -2.14 8.35 14.32
C ARG A 60 -3.58 8.67 14.71
N THR A 61 -3.77 9.67 15.54
CA THR A 61 -5.09 10.21 15.87
C THR A 61 -5.66 10.99 14.70
N ILE A 62 -6.92 10.72 14.37
CA ILE A 62 -7.71 11.46 13.39
C ILE A 62 -8.98 11.99 14.03
N GLU A 63 -9.47 13.10 13.50
CA GLU A 63 -10.72 13.72 13.93
C GLU A 63 -11.65 13.83 12.72
N ARG A 64 -12.93 13.54 12.92
CA ARG A 64 -13.96 13.78 11.90
C ARG A 64 -15.07 14.61 12.49
N ARG A 65 -15.62 15.49 11.66
CA ARG A 65 -16.76 16.34 11.98
C ARG A 65 -17.94 15.92 11.12
N PHE A 66 -19.08 15.66 11.74
CA PHE A 66 -20.29 15.27 11.02
C PHE A 66 -21.53 15.87 11.70
N PRO A 67 -22.61 16.14 10.95
CA PRO A 67 -23.87 16.55 11.54
C PRO A 67 -24.49 15.37 12.31
N ASP A 68 -24.97 15.64 13.52
CA ASP A 68 -25.78 14.70 14.27
C ASP A 68 -27.09 14.40 13.50
N PRO A 69 -27.47 13.13 13.32
CA PRO A 69 -28.66 12.77 12.53
C PRO A 69 -29.99 13.27 13.12
N LEU A 70 -30.04 13.60 14.41
CA LEU A 70 -31.28 14.03 15.08
C LEU A 70 -31.36 15.54 15.27
N THR A 71 -30.24 16.18 15.60
CA THR A 71 -30.17 17.60 15.98
C THR A 71 -29.51 18.48 14.92
N LEU A 72 -28.88 17.89 13.90
CA LEU A 72 -28.02 18.57 12.92
C LEU A 72 -26.85 19.36 13.54
N ALA A 73 -26.65 19.27 14.86
CA ALA A 73 -25.52 19.88 15.54
C ALA A 73 -24.22 19.23 15.09
N ARG A 74 -23.14 20.01 15.04
CA ARG A 74 -21.82 19.51 14.64
C ARG A 74 -21.26 18.62 15.74
N ARG A 75 -21.09 17.32 15.46
CA ARG A 75 -20.38 16.38 16.34
C ARG A 75 -18.95 16.18 15.85
N GLU A 76 -18.04 16.09 16.81
CA GLU A 76 -16.64 15.77 16.58
C GLU A 76 -16.36 14.39 17.19
N GLN A 77 -15.68 13.54 16.44
CA GLN A 77 -15.33 12.21 16.92
C GLN A 77 -13.87 11.93 16.61
N ARG A 78 -13.13 11.53 17.64
CA ARG A 78 -11.74 11.12 17.52
C ARG A 78 -11.67 9.64 17.18
N GLY A 79 -10.62 9.30 16.45
CA GLY A 79 -10.32 7.92 16.12
C GLY A 79 -8.83 7.72 15.94
N VAL A 80 -8.45 6.47 15.74
CA VAL A 80 -7.07 6.04 15.54
C VAL A 80 -6.98 5.28 14.24
N ILE A 81 -5.97 5.60 13.44
CA ILE A 81 -5.62 4.84 12.24
C ILE A 81 -4.88 3.58 12.68
N ARG A 82 -5.28 2.44 12.13
CA ARG A 82 -4.51 1.19 12.17
C ARG A 82 -4.16 0.73 10.76
N PHE A 83 -2.89 0.42 10.56
CA PHE A 83 -2.43 -0.21 9.33
C PHE A 83 -2.76 -1.70 9.37
N ARG A 84 -3.45 -2.24 8.35
CA ARG A 84 -3.93 -3.64 8.39
C ARG A 84 -3.11 -4.67 7.62
N SER A 85 -2.35 -4.32 6.58
CA SER A 85 -1.35 -5.17 5.88
C SER A 85 -1.07 -4.63 4.47
N THR A 86 0.08 -4.98 3.90
CA THR A 86 0.49 -4.72 2.50
C THR A 86 -0.12 -5.68 1.48
N GLU A 87 -0.92 -6.67 1.90
CA GLU A 87 -1.30 -7.83 1.07
C GLU A 87 -2.42 -7.57 0.06
N LEU A 88 -3.18 -6.47 0.17
CA LEU A 88 -4.28 -6.16 -0.75
C LEU A 88 -4.13 -4.76 -1.37
N PRO A 89 -4.15 -4.64 -2.71
CA PRO A 89 -4.24 -3.35 -3.37
C PRO A 89 -5.55 -2.65 -3.00
N GLY A 90 -5.48 -1.60 -2.18
CA GLY A 90 -6.61 -0.70 -1.91
C GLY A 90 -7.19 -0.71 -0.50
N GLU A 91 -6.81 -1.61 0.41
CA GLU A 91 -7.27 -1.53 1.82
C GLU A 91 -6.08 -1.39 2.77
N VAL A 92 -5.51 -0.18 2.80
CA VAL A 92 -4.23 0.07 3.49
C VAL A 92 -4.46 0.40 4.97
N PHE A 93 -5.57 1.07 5.30
CA PHE A 93 -5.81 1.60 6.64
C PHE A 93 -7.24 1.34 7.13
N GLU A 94 -7.38 1.13 8.43
CA GLU A 94 -8.66 1.12 9.14
C GLU A 94 -8.67 2.25 10.17
N ALA A 95 -9.72 3.06 10.14
CA ALA A 95 -9.98 4.06 11.17
C ALA A 95 -10.97 3.49 12.19
N THR A 96 -10.59 3.45 13.46
CA THR A 96 -11.49 3.12 14.58
C THR A 96 -11.81 4.38 15.36
N TYR A 97 -13.09 4.72 15.52
CA TYR A 97 -13.54 5.93 16.20
C TYR A 97 -14.21 5.65 17.55
N GLU A 98 -14.12 6.61 18.47
CA GLU A 98 -14.74 6.57 19.81
C GLU A 98 -16.26 6.44 19.69
N GLY A 99 -16.86 5.34 20.17
CA GLY A 99 -18.29 5.06 20.00
C GLY A 99 -18.60 3.90 19.02
N GLY A 100 -17.59 3.16 18.57
CA GLY A 100 -17.75 1.85 17.92
C GLY A 100 -17.82 1.86 16.39
N GLY A 101 -17.52 2.99 15.75
CA GLY A 101 -17.48 3.09 14.29
C GLY A 101 -16.12 2.68 13.72
N THR A 102 -16.10 1.76 12.76
CA THR A 102 -14.90 1.41 11.97
C THR A 102 -15.09 1.80 10.52
N ARG A 103 -14.10 2.43 9.88
CA ARG A 103 -14.10 2.74 8.44
C ARG A 103 -12.80 2.27 7.80
N LYS A 104 -12.90 1.42 6.78
CA LYS A 104 -11.77 1.05 5.93
C LYS A 104 -11.50 2.17 4.92
N GLN A 105 -10.23 2.51 4.70
CA GLN A 105 -9.83 3.58 3.80
C GLN A 105 -8.60 3.16 2.97
N THR A 106 -8.62 3.58 1.71
CA THR A 106 -7.52 3.40 0.74
C THR A 106 -6.35 4.35 1.03
N THR A 107 -6.63 5.50 1.65
CA THR A 107 -5.66 6.57 1.92
C THR A 107 -5.72 6.99 3.40
N ALA A 108 -4.61 7.55 3.89
CA ALA A 108 -4.46 8.03 5.27
C ALA A 108 -5.31 9.28 5.59
N HIS A 109 -5.96 9.86 4.57
CA HIS A 109 -6.78 11.04 4.73
C HIS A 109 -8.24 10.64 4.88
N PRO A 110 -8.96 11.20 5.88
CA PRO A 110 -10.40 11.08 5.90
C PRO A 110 -10.93 11.72 4.61
N THR A 111 -11.51 10.92 3.72
CA THR A 111 -12.31 11.47 2.63
C THR A 111 -13.44 12.26 3.29
N THR A 112 -13.42 13.58 3.08
CA THR A 112 -14.36 14.56 3.62
C THR A 112 -15.81 14.14 3.42
#